data_AF-C4REP5-F1
#
_entry.id   AF-C4REP5-F1
#
_cell.length_a   1.000
_cell.length_b   1.000
_cell.length_c   1.000
_cell.angle_alpha   90.00
_cell.angle_beta   90.00
_cell.angle_gamma   90.00
#
_symmetry.space_group_name_H-M   'P 1'
#
loop_
_entity.id
_entity.type
_entity.pdbx_description
1 polymer ?
#
loop_
_entity_poly.entity_id
_entity_poly.type
_entity_poly.pdbx_seq_one_letter_code
_entity_poly.pdbx_strand_id
1 'polypeptide(L)'
;RSSCSPSCWPWRSARAASPWCRPPCPPSTWWWSPRRRKSLIPFRFVDALIGGAVALVASQLVDAHRPLAPLVAEFRQTFEELAGLLREVADALDAGDEQAALAALDRARGMDAAVERLRVALLAAGEALTLHVRRRRHMGRLRSVDASIGQIDYAVRNVRVLARAGVTLTRLATPVPAELGAAVRCLAGAVHAAGESFAADLDGRDAVADEHAARAEAAALDAVRVAGRLFASGQPLPLAMIVGQLRATAIDLLRGVGVDDDAAVLGRVDEALGLPAV
;
A
#
# COMPACT_ATOMS: atom_id res chain seq x y z
N ARG A 1 -41.26 14.31 -40.61
CA ARG A 1 -40.88 13.87 -41.98
C ARG A 1 -39.35 13.78 -41.97
N SER A 2 -38.80 12.59 -41.70
CA SER A 2 -38.16 11.69 -42.70
C SER A 2 -36.80 12.24 -43.15
N SER A 3 -35.68 11.53 -43.18
CA SER A 3 -35.40 10.08 -43.09
C SER A 3 -33.88 9.87 -43.20
N CYS A 4 -33.39 8.78 -42.61
CA CYS A 4 -32.09 8.16 -42.90
C CYS A 4 -31.90 7.84 -44.39
N SER A 5 -30.66 7.91 -44.90
CA SER A 5 -29.93 6.75 -45.47
C SER A 5 -28.58 7.16 -46.09
N PRO A 6 -27.51 6.36 -45.88
CA PRO A 6 -26.24 6.48 -46.59
C PRO A 6 -26.26 5.61 -47.88
N SER A 7 -25.63 6.08 -48.95
CA SER A 7 -25.45 5.29 -50.18
C SER A 7 -24.00 5.25 -50.64
N CYS A 8 -23.64 4.09 -51.17
CA CYS A 8 -22.32 3.65 -51.56
C CYS A 8 -21.77 4.35 -52.81
N TRP A 9 -20.44 4.48 -52.84
CA TRP A 9 -19.48 4.34 -53.96
C TRP A 9 -20.00 4.33 -55.41
N PRO A 10 -19.26 4.95 -56.35
CA PRO A 10 -18.34 4.11 -57.14
C PRO A 10 -17.01 4.75 -57.57
N TRP A 11 -16.08 3.83 -57.81
CA TRP A 11 -14.82 3.90 -58.56
C TRP A 11 -14.81 4.82 -59.80
N ARG A 12 -13.66 5.49 -60.05
CA ARG A 12 -12.86 5.32 -61.30
C ARG A 12 -11.59 6.20 -61.38
N SER A 13 -10.50 5.53 -61.83
CA SER A 13 -9.48 5.97 -62.83
C SER A 13 -8.60 7.20 -62.56
N ALA A 14 -7.35 7.34 -63.01
CA ALA A 14 -6.35 6.50 -63.68
C ALA A 14 -5.10 7.39 -63.94
N ARG A 15 -3.99 6.74 -64.37
CA ARG A 15 -2.89 7.25 -65.24
C ARG A 15 -1.73 8.05 -64.62
N ALA A 16 -0.54 7.43 -64.68
CA ALA A 16 0.65 7.81 -65.48
C ALA A 16 1.81 6.87 -65.02
N ALA A 17 2.42 5.95 -65.77
CA ALA A 17 2.99 5.91 -67.13
C ALA A 17 4.29 6.72 -67.31
N SER A 18 5.44 6.04 -67.25
CA SER A 18 6.65 6.32 -68.05
C SER A 18 7.72 5.21 -67.91
N PRO A 19 8.63 5.05 -68.91
CA PRO A 19 9.05 3.74 -69.44
C PRO A 19 10.57 3.45 -69.35
N TRP A 20 11.02 2.35 -69.99
CA TRP A 20 12.41 1.93 -70.32
C TRP A 20 13.14 1.16 -69.19
N CYS A 21 13.79 0.00 -69.34
CA CYS A 21 14.29 -0.82 -70.46
C CYS A 21 14.40 -2.30 -70.02
N ARG A 22 14.17 -3.26 -70.93
CA ARG A 22 14.52 -4.69 -70.79
C ARG A 22 15.88 -4.96 -71.46
N PRO A 23 16.64 -5.97 -71.01
CA PRO A 23 17.09 -7.02 -71.93
C PRO A 23 17.02 -8.44 -71.28
N PRO A 24 17.46 -9.56 -71.90
CA PRO A 24 16.62 -10.72 -72.17
C PRO A 24 16.83 -11.90 -71.20
N CYS A 25 15.81 -12.76 -71.09
CA CYS A 25 15.91 -14.08 -70.46
C CYS A 25 16.65 -15.07 -71.36
N PRO A 26 17.48 -15.99 -70.81
CA PRO A 26 17.66 -17.30 -71.38
C PRO A 26 16.60 -18.27 -70.82
N PRO A 27 16.26 -19.34 -71.56
CA PRO A 27 15.18 -20.23 -71.20
C PRO A 27 15.64 -21.35 -70.27
N SER A 28 14.62 -22.01 -69.74
CA SER A 28 14.60 -23.42 -69.36
C SER A 28 14.63 -23.73 -67.86
N THR A 29 13.45 -24.20 -67.45
CA THR A 29 13.23 -25.44 -66.72
C THR A 29 13.20 -25.39 -65.19
N TRP A 30 12.31 -26.26 -64.69
CA TRP A 30 12.16 -26.72 -63.32
C TRP A 30 11.16 -25.93 -62.46
N TRP A 31 9.90 -26.19 -62.80
CA TRP A 31 8.83 -26.52 -61.86
C TRP A 31 9.38 -27.15 -60.57
N TRP A 32 9.31 -26.44 -59.45
CA TRP A 32 9.34 -27.06 -58.12
C TRP A 32 8.46 -26.25 -57.17
N SER A 33 7.25 -26.76 -56.94
CA SER A 33 6.44 -26.39 -55.77
C SER A 33 7.19 -26.80 -54.51
N PRO A 34 7.45 -25.90 -53.54
CA PRO A 34 7.76 -26.36 -52.20
C PRO A 34 6.44 -26.86 -51.59
N ARG A 35 6.25 -28.18 -51.63
CA ARG A 35 5.38 -28.87 -50.69
C ARG A 35 5.68 -28.31 -49.31
N ARG A 36 4.67 -27.71 -48.67
CA ARG A 36 4.68 -27.48 -47.21
C ARG A 36 4.80 -28.85 -46.55
N ARG A 37 6.02 -29.35 -46.39
CA ARG A 37 6.28 -30.44 -45.45
C ARG A 37 6.16 -29.79 -44.08
N LYS A 38 4.99 -29.97 -43.46
CA LYS A 38 4.85 -29.89 -42.01
C LYS A 38 5.71 -31.02 -41.44
N SER A 39 7.02 -30.81 -41.41
CA SER A 39 7.85 -31.57 -40.50
C SER A 39 7.32 -31.18 -39.12
N LEU A 40 6.76 -32.12 -38.37
CA LEU A 40 6.56 -31.95 -36.94
C LEU A 40 7.98 -31.96 -36.37
N ILE A 41 8.65 -30.80 -36.42
CA ILE A 41 10.05 -30.68 -36.08
C ILE A 41 10.14 -30.82 -34.54
N PRO A 42 10.86 -31.84 -34.01
CA PRO A 42 11.11 -31.98 -32.57
C PRO A 42 11.70 -30.69 -31.95
N PHE A 43 12.44 -29.92 -32.75
CA PHE A 43 13.02 -28.63 -32.37
C PHE A 43 12.01 -27.60 -31.87
N ARG A 44 10.76 -27.53 -32.37
CA ARG A 44 9.81 -26.52 -31.85
C ARG A 44 9.30 -26.86 -30.45
N PHE A 45 9.19 -28.15 -30.13
CA PHE A 45 8.87 -28.60 -28.77
C PHE A 45 10.05 -28.39 -27.83
N VAL A 46 11.27 -28.66 -28.29
CA VAL A 46 12.50 -28.37 -27.55
C VAL A 46 12.66 -26.87 -27.29
N ASP A 47 12.40 -26.01 -28.28
CA ASP A 47 12.42 -24.55 -28.13
C ASP A 47 11.35 -24.06 -27.15
N ALA A 48 10.15 -24.63 -27.17
CA ALA A 48 9.09 -24.30 -26.20
C ALA A 48 9.43 -24.77 -24.78
N LEU A 49 10.10 -25.92 -24.65
CA LEU A 49 10.55 -26.47 -23.36
C LEU A 49 11.71 -25.64 -22.78
N ILE A 50 12.67 -25.23 -23.62
CA ILE A 50 13.78 -24.35 -23.26
C ILE A 50 13.24 -22.96 -22.93
N GLY A 51 12.31 -22.43 -23.73
CA GLY A 51 11.65 -21.16 -23.46
C GLY A 51 10.88 -21.18 -22.14
N GLY A 52 10.15 -22.26 -21.85
CA GLY A 52 9.46 -22.47 -20.57
C GLY A 52 10.42 -22.65 -19.40
N ALA A 53 11.51 -23.39 -19.57
CA ALA A 53 12.54 -23.57 -18.54
C ALA A 53 13.31 -22.27 -18.27
N VAL A 54 13.66 -21.50 -19.29
CA VAL A 54 14.30 -20.18 -19.16
C VAL A 54 13.33 -19.19 -18.53
N ALA A 55 12.05 -19.20 -18.89
CA ALA A 55 11.02 -18.38 -18.25
C ALA A 55 10.84 -18.76 -16.77
N LEU A 56 10.83 -20.05 -16.44
CA LEU A 56 10.78 -20.53 -15.05
C LEU A 56 12.04 -20.14 -14.28
N VAL A 57 13.23 -20.33 -14.85
CA VAL A 57 14.51 -19.94 -14.22
C VAL A 57 14.59 -18.43 -14.05
N ALA A 58 14.15 -17.65 -15.04
CA ALA A 58 14.10 -16.19 -14.96
C ALA A 58 13.07 -15.72 -13.91
N SER A 59 11.87 -16.33 -13.86
CA SER A 59 10.85 -16.06 -12.85
C SER A 59 11.35 -16.42 -11.45
N GLN A 60 11.96 -17.59 -11.29
CA GLN A 60 12.58 -18.04 -10.05
C GLN A 60 13.76 -17.16 -9.65
N LEU A 61 14.52 -16.61 -10.61
CA LEU A 61 15.55 -15.62 -10.33
C LEU A 61 14.93 -14.32 -9.82
N VAL A 62 13.87 -13.80 -10.46
CA VAL A 62 13.22 -12.55 -10.06
C VAL A 62 12.60 -12.66 -8.67
N ASP A 63 11.85 -13.72 -8.38
CA ASP A 63 11.32 -14.00 -7.02
C ASP A 63 12.46 -14.25 -6.03
N ALA A 64 13.54 -14.90 -6.47
CA ALA A 64 14.74 -15.03 -5.65
C ALA A 64 15.43 -13.67 -5.38
N HIS A 65 15.23 -12.60 -6.15
CA HIS A 65 15.88 -11.32 -5.88
C HIS A 65 15.13 -10.47 -4.84
N ARG A 66 13.84 -10.74 -4.55
CA ARG A 66 13.04 -9.99 -3.57
C ARG A 66 12.13 -10.91 -2.73
N PRO A 67 12.70 -11.72 -1.81
CA PRO A 67 11.92 -12.67 -1.00
C PRO A 67 10.92 -11.97 -0.05
N LEU A 68 11.12 -10.68 0.22
CA LEU A 68 10.27 -9.87 1.09
C LEU A 68 9.24 -9.05 0.30
N ALA A 69 9.24 -9.09 -1.04
CA ALA A 69 8.32 -8.25 -1.83
C ALA A 69 6.83 -8.49 -1.51
N PRO A 70 6.34 -9.75 -1.33
CA PRO A 70 4.95 -9.98 -0.93
C PRO A 70 4.64 -9.39 0.46
N LEU A 71 5.57 -9.55 1.40
CA LEU A 71 5.45 -8.99 2.75
C LEU A 71 5.40 -7.45 2.71
N VAL A 72 6.31 -6.83 1.98
CA VAL A 72 6.37 -5.37 1.79
C VAL A 72 5.08 -4.83 1.16
N ALA A 73 4.51 -5.55 0.19
CA ALA A 73 3.25 -5.17 -0.43
C ALA A 73 2.08 -5.22 0.58
N GLU A 74 1.97 -6.30 1.36
CA GLU A 74 0.95 -6.42 2.42
C GLU A 74 1.12 -5.37 3.53
N PHE A 75 2.37 -5.03 3.90
CA PHE A 75 2.65 -3.92 4.82
C PHE A 75 2.10 -2.60 4.27
N ARG A 76 2.51 -2.22 3.07
CA ARG A 76 2.04 -0.97 2.43
C ARG A 76 0.53 -0.92 2.35
N GLN A 77 -0.09 -2.01 1.91
CA GLN A 77 -1.54 -2.09 1.78
C GLN A 77 -2.23 -1.92 3.15
N THR A 78 -1.79 -2.63 4.18
CA THR A 78 -2.40 -2.58 5.52
C THR A 78 -2.31 -1.17 6.12
N PHE A 79 -1.16 -0.52 6.03
CA PHE A 79 -0.98 0.83 6.55
C PHE A 79 -1.73 1.88 5.73
N GLU A 80 -1.82 1.72 4.40
CA GLU A 80 -2.63 2.60 3.56
C GLU A 80 -4.12 2.46 3.85
N GLU A 81 -4.61 1.23 4.07
CA GLU A 81 -5.99 0.96 4.49
C GLU A 81 -6.28 1.64 5.85
N LEU A 82 -5.37 1.52 6.82
CA LEU A 82 -5.51 2.16 8.13
C LEU A 82 -5.48 3.69 8.06
N ALA A 83 -4.58 4.27 7.24
CA ALA A 83 -4.52 5.71 7.00
C ALA A 83 -5.75 6.22 6.23
N GLY A 84 -6.28 5.43 5.30
CA GLY A 84 -7.57 5.68 4.62
C GLY A 84 -8.72 5.78 5.60
N LEU A 85 -8.82 4.80 6.51
CA LEU A 85 -9.81 4.76 7.58
C LEU A 85 -9.79 5.99 8.48
N LEU A 86 -8.60 6.41 8.91
CA LEU A 86 -8.44 7.62 9.70
C LEU A 86 -8.91 8.87 8.93
N ARG A 87 -8.57 8.98 7.64
CA ARG A 87 -9.05 10.10 6.79
C ARG A 87 -10.57 10.13 6.69
N GLU A 88 -11.22 8.98 6.47
CA GLU A 88 -12.68 8.96 6.36
C GLU A 88 -13.38 9.23 7.70
N VAL A 89 -12.78 8.83 8.83
CA VAL A 89 -13.26 9.25 10.15
C VAL A 89 -13.15 10.77 10.29
N ALA A 90 -12.03 11.37 9.89
CA ALA A 90 -11.85 12.82 9.92
C ALA A 90 -12.87 13.55 9.04
N ASP A 91 -13.12 13.05 7.84
CA ASP A 91 -14.08 13.65 6.90
C ASP A 91 -15.52 13.52 7.43
N ALA A 92 -15.88 12.39 8.04
CA ALA A 92 -17.17 12.21 8.68
C ALA A 92 -17.36 13.14 9.90
N LEU A 93 -16.30 13.34 10.69
CA LEU A 93 -16.29 14.26 11.83
C LEU A 93 -16.50 15.71 11.38
N ASP A 94 -15.78 16.14 10.34
CA ASP A 94 -15.89 17.50 9.80
C ASP A 94 -17.29 17.76 9.19
N ALA A 95 -17.86 16.76 8.54
CA ALA A 95 -19.20 16.84 7.97
C ALA A 95 -20.32 16.69 9.00
N GLY A 96 -20.02 16.21 10.22
CA GLY A 96 -21.03 15.78 11.18
C GLY A 96 -21.91 14.63 10.66
N ASP A 97 -21.38 13.79 9.76
CA ASP A 97 -22.12 12.74 9.07
C ASP A 97 -22.02 11.41 9.83
N GLU A 98 -23.09 11.08 10.56
CA GLU A 98 -23.19 9.82 11.30
C GLU A 98 -23.09 8.58 10.39
N GLN A 99 -23.68 8.63 9.19
CA GLN A 99 -23.69 7.47 8.29
C GLN A 99 -22.29 7.22 7.72
N ALA A 100 -21.57 8.28 7.37
CA ALA A 100 -20.17 8.18 6.98
C ALA A 100 -19.29 7.64 8.13
N ALA A 101 -19.52 8.11 9.36
CA ALA A 101 -18.79 7.61 10.54
C ALA A 101 -19.08 6.13 10.81
N LEU A 102 -20.33 5.67 10.63
CA LEU A 102 -20.72 4.27 10.75
C LEU A 102 -20.04 3.40 9.69
N ALA A 103 -20.02 3.86 8.44
CA ALA A 103 -19.34 3.16 7.35
C ALA A 103 -17.81 3.03 7.61
N ALA A 104 -17.18 4.06 8.17
CA ALA A 104 -15.78 4.01 8.58
C ALA A 104 -15.55 3.02 9.73
N LEU A 105 -16.43 2.99 10.75
CA LEU A 105 -16.37 2.01 11.83
C LEU A 105 -16.53 0.57 11.33
N ASP A 106 -17.43 0.33 10.37
CA ASP A 106 -17.64 -1.00 9.80
C ASP A 106 -16.42 -1.49 9.02
N ARG A 107 -15.76 -0.61 8.25
CA ARG A 107 -14.48 -0.97 7.61
C ARG A 107 -13.36 -1.14 8.63
N ALA A 108 -13.30 -0.34 9.70
CA ALA A 108 -12.32 -0.53 10.78
C ALA A 108 -12.46 -1.91 11.46
N ARG A 109 -13.69 -2.44 11.58
CA ARG A 109 -13.93 -3.81 12.08
C ARG A 109 -13.39 -4.89 11.14
N GLY A 110 -13.27 -4.61 9.85
CA GLY A 110 -12.70 -5.53 8.85
C GLY A 110 -11.17 -5.61 8.88
N MET A 111 -10.48 -4.68 9.54
CA MET A 111 -9.01 -4.65 9.56
C MET A 111 -8.35 -5.81 10.29
N ASP A 112 -9.06 -6.51 11.19
CA ASP A 112 -8.55 -7.72 11.85
C ASP A 112 -8.09 -8.77 10.81
N ALA A 113 -8.76 -8.84 9.65
CA ALA A 113 -8.36 -9.72 8.56
C ALA A 113 -7.09 -9.24 7.83
N ALA A 114 -6.81 -7.94 7.78
CA ALA A 114 -5.58 -7.40 7.19
C ALA A 114 -4.36 -7.71 8.06
N VAL A 115 -4.50 -7.56 9.39
CA VAL A 115 -3.45 -7.94 10.35
C VAL A 115 -3.15 -9.44 10.25
N GLU A 116 -4.17 -10.28 10.09
CA GLU A 116 -3.96 -11.73 9.93
C GLU A 116 -3.23 -12.08 8.63
N ARG A 117 -3.56 -11.43 7.51
CA ARG A 117 -2.81 -11.59 6.26
C ARG A 117 -1.34 -11.19 6.43
N LEU A 118 -1.09 -10.11 7.16
CA LEU A 118 0.26 -9.65 7.47
C LEU A 118 1.06 -10.68 8.28
N ARG A 119 0.44 -11.29 9.31
CA ARG A 119 1.05 -12.38 10.10
C ARG A 119 1.40 -13.58 9.23
N VAL A 120 0.47 -14.01 8.38
CA VAL A 120 0.69 -15.12 7.44
C VAL A 120 1.84 -14.80 6.47
N ALA A 121 1.86 -13.60 5.92
CA ALA A 121 2.95 -13.16 5.03
C ALA A 121 4.31 -13.13 5.76
N LEU A 122 4.34 -12.71 7.02
CA LEU A 122 5.56 -12.69 7.82
C LEU A 122 6.10 -14.11 8.09
N LEU A 123 5.21 -15.03 8.48
CA LEU A 123 5.57 -16.44 8.68
C LEU A 123 6.15 -17.05 7.41
N ALA A 124 5.47 -16.84 6.26
CA ALA A 124 5.95 -17.32 4.96
C ALA A 124 7.32 -16.72 4.58
N ALA A 125 7.54 -15.43 4.86
CA ALA A 125 8.83 -14.78 4.65
C ALA A 125 9.94 -15.36 5.55
N GLY A 126 9.62 -15.69 6.80
CA GLY A 126 10.52 -16.37 7.73
C GLY A 126 10.95 -17.74 7.25
N GLU A 127 9.98 -18.58 6.86
CA GLU A 127 10.23 -19.90 6.29
C GLU A 127 11.13 -19.82 5.05
N ALA A 128 10.82 -18.90 4.12
CA ALA A 128 11.62 -18.67 2.92
C ALA A 128 13.09 -18.26 3.26
N LEU A 129 13.30 -17.45 4.30
CA LEU A 129 14.65 -17.04 4.69
C LEU A 129 15.45 -18.14 5.41
N THR A 130 14.80 -19.04 6.14
CA THR A 130 15.47 -20.17 6.82
C THR A 130 16.08 -21.18 5.85
N LEU A 131 15.43 -21.40 4.70
CA LEU A 131 15.87 -22.37 3.69
C LEU A 131 17.08 -21.89 2.86
N HIS A 132 17.42 -20.59 2.91
CA HIS A 132 18.48 -20.00 2.11
C HIS A 132 19.64 -19.43 2.95
N VAL A 133 20.72 -20.21 3.11
CA VAL A 133 21.92 -19.88 3.92
C VAL A 133 22.51 -18.48 3.64
N ARG A 134 22.49 -18.04 2.37
CA ARG A 134 23.05 -16.74 1.94
C ARG A 134 22.18 -15.53 2.36
N ARG A 135 21.00 -15.76 2.94
CA ARG A 135 19.98 -14.73 3.25
C ARG A 135 19.80 -14.44 4.73
N ARG A 136 20.62 -15.04 5.61
CA ARG A 136 20.58 -14.81 7.07
C ARG A 136 20.69 -13.33 7.49
N ARG A 137 21.29 -12.46 6.65
CA ARG A 137 21.32 -11.00 6.89
C ARG A 137 19.91 -10.37 6.96
N HIS A 138 18.92 -10.91 6.25
CA HIS A 138 17.54 -10.42 6.28
C HIS A 138 16.75 -10.91 7.50
N MET A 139 17.24 -11.93 8.23
CA MET A 139 16.58 -12.38 9.47
C MET A 139 16.64 -11.34 10.59
N GLY A 140 17.65 -10.45 10.59
CA GLY A 140 17.72 -9.34 11.55
C GLY A 140 16.51 -8.42 11.40
N ARG A 141 16.25 -7.97 10.16
CA ARG A 141 15.09 -7.14 9.82
C ARG A 141 13.76 -7.84 10.07
N LEU A 142 13.64 -9.11 9.68
CA LEU A 142 12.42 -9.87 9.94
C LEU A 142 12.08 -9.95 11.43
N ARG A 143 13.07 -10.12 12.31
CA ARG A 143 12.86 -10.13 13.77
C ARG A 143 12.43 -8.76 14.32
N SER A 144 12.95 -7.68 13.76
CA SER A 144 12.50 -6.32 14.12
C SER A 144 11.04 -6.09 13.69
N VAL A 145 10.68 -6.58 12.51
CA VAL A 145 9.30 -6.51 12.01
C VAL A 145 8.34 -7.41 12.81
N ASP A 146 8.77 -8.62 13.20
CA ASP A 146 7.98 -9.52 14.06
C ASP A 146 7.65 -8.87 15.40
N ALA A 147 8.63 -8.20 16.02
CA ALA A 147 8.40 -7.40 17.24
C ALA A 147 7.42 -6.24 17.02
N SER A 148 7.31 -5.74 15.79
CA SER A 148 6.46 -4.61 15.41
C SER A 148 5.01 -5.01 15.08
N ILE A 149 4.72 -6.29 14.76
CA ILE A 149 3.36 -6.76 14.48
C ILE A 149 2.43 -6.55 15.68
N GLY A 150 2.93 -6.74 16.90
CA GLY A 150 2.14 -6.47 18.11
C GLY A 150 1.67 -5.01 18.17
N GLN A 151 2.54 -4.07 17.78
CA GLN A 151 2.21 -2.64 17.75
C GLN A 151 1.16 -2.30 16.69
N ILE A 152 1.18 -2.99 15.55
CA ILE A 152 0.18 -2.83 14.49
C ILE A 152 -1.20 -3.31 14.96
N ASP A 153 -1.25 -4.43 15.67
CA ASP A 153 -2.50 -4.94 16.28
C ASP A 153 -3.08 -3.93 17.29
N TYR A 154 -2.22 -3.35 18.13
CA TYR A 154 -2.63 -2.28 19.04
C TYR A 154 -3.13 -1.04 18.29
N ALA A 155 -2.44 -0.59 17.24
CA ALA A 155 -2.86 0.54 16.42
C ALA A 155 -4.23 0.30 15.76
N VAL A 156 -4.46 -0.87 15.16
CA VAL A 156 -5.75 -1.24 14.53
C VAL A 156 -6.88 -1.28 15.56
N ARG A 157 -6.64 -1.96 16.70
CA ARG A 157 -7.58 -1.95 17.82
C ARG A 157 -7.87 -0.52 18.26
N ASN A 158 -6.84 0.33 18.26
CA ASN A 158 -6.99 1.67 18.73
C ASN A 158 -7.84 2.52 17.80
N VAL A 159 -7.59 2.46 16.49
CA VAL A 159 -8.39 3.14 15.47
C VAL A 159 -9.85 2.70 15.48
N ARG A 160 -10.14 1.43 15.77
CA ARG A 160 -11.54 0.96 15.93
C ARG A 160 -12.26 1.64 17.10
N VAL A 161 -11.57 1.83 18.22
CA VAL A 161 -12.12 2.57 19.38
C VAL A 161 -12.33 4.04 19.02
N LEU A 162 -11.36 4.64 18.30
CA LEU A 162 -11.46 6.02 17.81
C LEU A 162 -12.67 6.19 16.89
N ALA A 163 -12.84 5.32 15.90
CA ALA A 163 -13.97 5.35 14.97
C ALA A 163 -15.32 5.23 15.69
N ARG A 164 -15.41 4.36 16.71
CA ARG A 164 -16.61 4.21 17.54
C ARG A 164 -16.92 5.48 18.34
N ALA A 165 -15.89 6.11 18.90
CA ALA A 165 -16.04 7.39 19.58
C ALA A 165 -16.46 8.49 18.60
N GLY A 166 -15.94 8.46 17.36
CA GLY A 166 -16.35 9.34 16.25
C GLY A 166 -17.84 9.25 15.94
N VAL A 167 -18.38 8.03 15.75
CA VAL A 167 -19.84 7.81 15.57
C VAL A 167 -20.65 8.39 16.73
N THR A 168 -20.15 8.25 17.96
CA THR A 168 -20.85 8.78 19.13
C THR A 168 -20.81 10.31 19.15
N LEU A 169 -19.69 10.90 18.75
CA LEU A 169 -19.50 12.35 18.70
C LEU A 169 -20.37 13.00 17.61
N THR A 170 -20.47 12.39 16.41
CA THR A 170 -21.35 12.88 15.32
C THR A 170 -22.83 12.87 15.67
N ARG A 171 -23.26 12.08 16.66
CA ARG A 171 -24.64 12.04 17.14
C ARG A 171 -24.98 13.16 18.12
N LEU A 172 -23.98 13.85 18.68
CA LEU A 172 -24.21 14.92 19.63
C LEU A 172 -24.70 16.17 18.90
N ALA A 173 -25.55 16.95 19.57
CA ALA A 173 -26.01 18.24 19.05
C ALA A 173 -24.90 19.32 19.05
N THR A 174 -23.75 19.03 19.69
CA THR A 174 -22.62 19.95 19.77
C THR A 174 -21.77 19.83 18.51
N PRO A 175 -21.40 20.95 17.87
CA PRO A 175 -20.49 20.92 16.72
C PRO A 175 -19.15 20.25 17.06
N VAL A 176 -18.63 19.46 16.12
CA VAL A 176 -17.29 18.89 16.24
C VAL A 176 -16.25 20.00 16.03
N PRO A 177 -15.22 20.14 16.90
CA PRO A 177 -14.13 21.08 16.68
C PRO A 177 -13.37 20.74 15.39
N ALA A 178 -13.13 21.74 14.53
CA ALA A 178 -12.45 21.53 13.24
C ALA A 178 -11.00 21.02 13.41
N GLU A 179 -10.37 21.34 14.53
CA GLU A 179 -9.04 20.86 14.88
C GLU A 179 -9.01 19.35 15.11
N LEU A 180 -10.15 18.72 15.44
CA LEU A 180 -10.21 17.28 15.67
C LEU A 180 -10.01 16.50 14.37
N GLY A 181 -10.71 16.88 13.30
CA GLY A 181 -10.50 16.29 11.98
C GLY A 181 -9.06 16.50 11.49
N ALA A 182 -8.48 17.68 11.75
CA ALA A 182 -7.08 17.95 11.45
C ALA A 182 -6.12 17.03 12.24
N ALA A 183 -6.34 16.83 13.54
CA ALA A 183 -5.53 15.92 14.36
C ALA A 183 -5.60 14.47 13.85
N VAL A 184 -6.80 13.99 13.51
CA VAL A 184 -6.99 12.64 12.96
C VAL A 184 -6.30 12.49 11.61
N ARG A 185 -6.32 13.51 10.74
CA ARG A 185 -5.58 13.51 9.47
C ARG A 185 -4.06 13.54 9.66
N CYS A 186 -3.55 14.27 10.65
CA CYS A 186 -2.13 14.21 11.01
C CYS A 186 -1.74 12.78 11.42
N LEU A 187 -2.57 12.11 12.23
CA LEU A 187 -2.32 10.71 12.59
C LEU A 187 -2.39 9.79 11.37
N ALA A 188 -3.31 10.02 10.43
CA ALA A 188 -3.34 9.27 9.17
C ALA A 188 -2.02 9.42 8.38
N GLY A 189 -1.48 10.64 8.32
CA GLY A 189 -0.16 10.90 7.72
C GLY A 189 0.97 10.17 8.43
N ALA A 190 0.92 10.11 9.77
CA ALA A 190 1.89 9.36 10.56
C ALA A 190 1.84 7.86 10.25
N VAL A 191 0.64 7.27 10.21
CA VAL A 191 0.43 5.86 9.88
C VAL A 191 0.94 5.55 8.46
N HIS A 192 0.61 6.38 7.47
CA HIS A 192 1.12 6.19 6.12
C HIS A 192 2.67 6.23 6.07
N ALA A 193 3.28 7.22 6.72
CA ALA A 193 4.74 7.34 6.77
C ALA A 193 5.40 6.15 7.50
N ALA A 194 4.79 5.64 8.57
CA ALA A 194 5.25 4.43 9.26
C ALA A 194 5.25 3.21 8.33
N GLY A 195 4.19 3.03 7.52
CA GLY A 195 4.10 1.96 6.53
C GLY A 195 5.23 2.03 5.50
N GLU A 196 5.53 3.22 4.99
CA GLU A 196 6.67 3.41 4.07
C GLU A 196 8.03 3.22 4.74
N SER A 197 8.17 3.54 6.03
CA SER A 197 9.38 3.25 6.79
C SER A 197 9.64 1.74 6.89
N PHE A 198 8.65 0.95 7.33
CA PHE A 198 8.77 -0.51 7.39
C PHE A 198 9.04 -1.12 6.02
N ALA A 199 8.38 -0.63 4.97
CA ALA A 199 8.60 -1.09 3.60
C ALA A 199 10.04 -0.81 3.14
N ALA A 200 10.56 0.39 3.42
CA ALA A 200 11.93 0.76 3.09
C ALA A 200 12.97 -0.06 3.87
N ASP A 201 12.74 -0.31 5.17
CA ASP A 201 13.62 -1.15 6.00
C ASP A 201 13.68 -2.58 5.44
N LEU A 202 12.54 -3.21 5.17
CA LEU A 202 12.47 -4.55 4.58
C LEU A 202 13.17 -4.64 3.21
N ASP A 203 13.13 -3.58 2.40
CA ASP A 203 13.87 -3.46 1.14
C ASP A 203 15.39 -3.22 1.34
N GLY A 204 15.85 -2.98 2.57
CA GLY A 204 17.23 -2.64 2.91
C GLY A 204 17.64 -1.23 2.52
N ARG A 205 16.68 -0.31 2.46
CA ARG A 205 16.88 1.11 2.17
C ARG A 205 16.86 1.93 3.45
N ASP A 206 17.81 1.64 4.34
CA ASP A 206 17.86 2.16 5.72
C ASP A 206 17.69 3.70 5.80
N ALA A 207 18.42 4.47 4.98
CA ALA A 207 18.29 5.93 4.96
C ALA A 207 16.90 6.45 4.56
N VAL A 208 16.18 5.70 3.69
CA VAL A 208 14.80 6.04 3.30
C VAL A 208 13.84 5.66 4.43
N ALA A 209 14.09 4.54 5.11
CA ALA A 209 13.33 4.13 6.29
C ALA A 209 13.43 5.19 7.40
N ASP A 210 14.64 5.65 7.72
CA ASP A 210 14.89 6.69 8.72
C ASP A 210 14.16 8.01 8.38
N GLU A 211 14.17 8.41 7.10
CA GLU A 211 13.46 9.61 6.65
C GLU A 211 11.94 9.49 6.85
N HIS A 212 11.36 8.33 6.52
CA HIS A 212 9.94 8.07 6.74
C HIS A 212 9.60 7.90 8.23
N ALA A 213 10.51 7.35 9.04
CA ALA A 213 10.38 7.28 10.49
C ALA A 213 10.28 8.68 11.12
N ALA A 214 11.18 9.58 10.74
CA ALA A 214 11.16 10.97 11.20
C ALA A 214 9.87 11.71 10.78
N ARG A 215 9.37 11.45 9.56
CA ARG A 215 8.07 11.98 9.10
C ARG A 215 6.91 11.42 9.93
N ALA A 216 6.92 10.13 10.23
CA ALA A 216 5.89 9.50 11.04
C ALA A 216 5.87 10.09 12.45
N GLU A 217 7.04 10.29 13.05
CA GLU A 217 7.20 10.96 14.35
C GLU A 217 6.65 12.38 14.34
N ALA A 218 7.09 13.21 13.39
CA ALA A 218 6.63 14.59 13.30
C ALA A 218 5.09 14.66 13.19
N ALA A 219 4.49 13.85 12.30
CA ALA A 219 3.04 13.82 12.09
C ALA A 219 2.26 13.28 13.30
N ALA A 220 2.79 12.27 14.01
CA ALA A 220 2.18 11.72 15.21
C ALA A 220 2.19 12.75 16.35
N LEU A 221 3.32 13.41 16.57
CA LEU A 221 3.43 14.46 17.59
C LEU A 221 2.60 15.69 17.24
N ASP A 222 2.49 16.06 15.95
CA ASP A 222 1.57 17.10 15.48
C ASP A 222 0.12 16.74 15.80
N ALA A 223 -0.31 15.50 15.52
CA ALA A 223 -1.65 15.02 15.83
C ALA A 223 -1.97 15.15 17.32
N VAL A 224 -1.05 14.70 18.18
CA VAL A 224 -1.20 14.77 19.64
C VAL A 224 -1.21 16.22 20.13
N ARG A 225 -0.34 17.09 19.59
CA ARG A 225 -0.32 18.53 19.92
C ARG A 225 -1.62 19.22 19.55
N VAL A 226 -2.21 18.89 18.40
CA VAL A 226 -3.50 19.43 17.99
C VAL A 226 -4.62 18.93 18.91
N ALA A 227 -4.62 17.63 19.22
CA ALA A 227 -5.58 17.01 20.11
C ALA A 227 -5.51 17.56 21.54
N GLY A 228 -4.31 17.81 22.07
CA GLY A 228 -4.10 18.37 23.41
C GLY A 228 -4.73 19.75 23.59
N ARG A 229 -4.75 20.58 22.54
CA ARG A 229 -5.43 21.88 22.57
C ARG A 229 -6.94 21.79 22.71
N LEU A 230 -7.53 20.64 22.36
CA LEU A 230 -8.96 20.38 22.52
C LEU A 230 -9.31 19.88 23.92
N PHE A 231 -8.31 19.52 24.72
CA PHE A 231 -8.51 18.94 26.03
C PHE A 231 -8.77 20.05 27.07
N ALA A 232 -10.04 20.43 27.22
CA ALA A 232 -10.50 21.41 28.20
C ALA A 232 -11.50 20.80 29.21
N SER A 233 -11.71 21.49 30.34
CA SER A 233 -12.75 21.11 31.30
C SER A 233 -14.14 21.19 30.67
N GLY A 234 -14.98 20.17 30.88
CA GLY A 234 -16.34 20.13 30.37
C GLY A 234 -16.51 19.59 28.94
N GLN A 235 -15.46 19.05 28.33
CA GLN A 235 -15.56 18.40 27.02
C GLN A 235 -16.46 17.14 27.06
N PRO A 236 -17.17 16.82 25.97
CA PRO A 236 -17.94 15.57 25.87
C PRO A 236 -17.04 14.34 26.03
N LEU A 237 -17.54 13.30 26.70
CA LEU A 237 -16.81 12.03 26.88
C LEU A 237 -16.28 11.44 25.55
N PRO A 238 -17.02 11.45 24.42
CA PRO A 238 -16.50 10.97 23.15
C PRO A 238 -15.27 11.73 22.64
N LEU A 239 -15.19 13.04 22.89
CA LEU A 239 -14.03 13.84 22.51
C LEU A 239 -12.79 13.45 23.32
N ALA A 240 -12.94 13.33 24.64
CA ALA A 240 -11.86 12.86 25.51
C ALA A 240 -11.36 11.46 25.12
N MET A 241 -12.28 10.55 24.74
CA MET A 241 -11.92 9.22 24.24
C MET A 241 -11.11 9.29 22.93
N ILE A 242 -11.49 10.14 21.97
CA ILE A 242 -10.74 10.30 20.72
C ILE A 242 -9.33 10.85 21.01
N VAL A 243 -9.20 11.87 21.86
CA VAL A 243 -7.90 12.44 22.24
C VAL A 243 -7.00 11.38 22.89
N GLY A 244 -7.55 10.60 23.84
CA GLY A 244 -6.83 9.49 24.46
C GLY A 244 -6.37 8.46 23.43
N GLN A 245 -7.16 8.25 22.38
CA GLN A 245 -6.85 7.27 21.34
C GLN A 245 -5.86 7.75 20.29
N LEU A 246 -5.85 9.04 19.99
CA LEU A 246 -4.77 9.68 19.23
C LEU A 246 -3.43 9.49 19.95
N ARG A 247 -3.40 9.73 21.28
CA ARG A 247 -2.21 9.50 22.12
C ARG A 247 -1.77 8.04 22.10
N ALA A 248 -2.68 7.11 22.38
CA ALA A 248 -2.35 5.68 22.42
C ALA A 248 -1.80 5.18 21.08
N THR A 249 -2.46 5.56 19.97
CA THR A 249 -2.02 5.18 18.63
C THR A 249 -0.66 5.79 18.28
N ALA A 250 -0.39 7.04 18.67
CA ALA A 250 0.92 7.66 18.47
C ALA A 250 2.01 6.89 19.23
N ILE A 251 1.79 6.53 20.49
CA ILE A 251 2.77 5.74 21.27
C ILE A 251 3.06 4.41 20.60
N ASP A 252 2.02 3.64 20.25
CA ASP A 252 2.20 2.30 19.67
C ASP A 252 2.88 2.39 18.29
N LEU A 253 2.55 3.40 17.48
CA LEU A 253 3.19 3.64 16.19
C LEU A 253 4.68 3.98 16.33
N LEU A 254 5.02 4.88 17.25
CA LEU A 254 6.40 5.31 17.47
C LEU A 254 7.26 4.23 18.11
N ARG A 255 6.68 3.39 18.96
CA ARG A 255 7.34 2.15 19.43
C ARG A 255 7.61 1.16 18.32
N GLY A 256 6.76 1.12 17.29
CA GLY A 256 6.95 0.25 16.14
C GLY A 256 8.05 0.72 15.20
N VAL A 257 8.10 2.03 14.91
CA VAL A 257 9.00 2.60 13.88
C VAL A 257 10.33 3.10 14.46
N GLY A 258 10.35 3.45 15.75
CA GLY A 258 11.52 4.02 16.41
C GLY A 258 12.47 2.98 17.00
N VAL A 259 13.71 3.42 17.22
CA VAL A 259 14.76 2.67 17.94
C VAL A 259 14.90 3.13 19.39
N ASP A 260 14.13 4.15 19.78
CA ASP A 260 14.21 4.79 21.09
C ASP A 260 13.57 3.92 22.18
N ASP A 261 14.08 4.06 23.40
CA ASP A 261 13.52 3.40 24.58
C ASP A 261 12.07 3.83 24.85
N ASP A 262 11.28 2.93 25.44
CA ASP A 262 9.85 3.11 25.70
C ASP A 262 9.54 4.38 26.51
N ALA A 263 10.43 4.72 27.45
CA ALA A 263 10.31 5.92 28.27
C ALA A 263 10.48 7.21 27.45
N ALA A 264 11.38 7.21 26.47
CA ALA A 264 11.63 8.37 25.62
C ALA A 264 10.48 8.63 24.64
N VAL A 265 9.88 7.57 24.08
CA VAL A 265 8.65 7.70 23.27
C VAL A 265 7.51 8.26 24.12
N LEU A 266 7.30 7.70 25.32
CA LEU A 266 6.25 8.15 26.23
C LEU A 266 6.41 9.63 26.61
N GLY A 267 7.62 10.04 27.00
CA GLY A 267 7.93 11.41 27.40
C GLY A 267 7.65 12.43 26.29
N ARG A 268 8.07 12.16 25.04
CA ARG A 268 7.81 13.04 23.89
C ARG A 268 6.33 13.17 23.57
N VAL A 269 5.58 12.06 23.63
CA VAL A 269 4.13 12.07 23.37
C VAL A 269 3.38 12.80 24.49
N ASP A 270 3.80 12.64 25.74
CA ASP A 270 3.21 13.33 26.89
C ASP A 270 3.50 14.83 26.84
N GLU A 271 4.74 15.22 26.54
CA GLU A 271 5.10 16.62 26.28
C GLU A 271 4.27 17.21 25.15
N ALA A 272 4.09 16.47 24.04
CA ALA A 272 3.23 16.87 22.92
C ALA A 272 1.76 17.04 23.35
N LEU A 273 1.27 16.25 24.30
CA LEU A 273 -0.09 16.41 24.83
C LEU A 273 -0.20 17.59 25.80
N GLY A 274 0.92 18.14 26.28
CA GLY A 274 0.97 19.17 27.32
C GLY A 274 0.97 18.60 28.74
N LEU A 275 1.27 17.31 28.89
CA LEU A 275 1.52 16.67 30.19
C LEU A 275 2.99 16.88 30.61
N PRO A 276 3.28 16.88 31.92
CA PRO A 276 4.67 16.89 32.39
C PRO A 276 5.41 15.65 31.89
N ALA A 277 6.67 15.82 31.49
CA ALA A 277 7.53 14.71 31.12
C ALA A 277 7.71 13.75 32.31
N VAL A 278 7.73 12.44 32.02
CA VAL A 278 7.94 11.35 32.98
C VAL A 278 9.40 11.27 33.42
#